data_AF-A0A0N1PG63-F1
#
_entry.id   AF-A0A0N1PG63-F1
#
_cell.length_a   1.000
_cell.length_b   1.000
_cell.length_c   1.000
_cell.angle_alpha   90.00
_cell.angle_beta   90.00
_cell.angle_gamma   90.00
#
_symmetry.space_group_name_H-M   'P 1'
#
loop_
_entity.id
_entity.type
_entity.pdbx_description
1 polymer ?
#
loop_
_entity_poly.entity_id
_entity_poly.type
_entity_poly.pdbx_seq_one_letter_code
_entity_poly.pdbx_strand_id
1 'polypeptide(L)'
;MNDDGEANFIPTRKGSMLLVHNGYAFRLKNKLAYGKKQWYCTSRMKTGCHVDVTTVIHRHQNIVNRVRNTHNHPPPGFYRRTDGSFKIV
;
A
#
# COMPACT_ATOMS: atom_id res chain seq x y z
N MET A 1 9.18 0.03 -22.64
CA MET A 1 8.52 -1.04 -21.88
C MET A 1 8.33 -0.49 -20.48
N ASN A 2 7.25 0.26 -20.26
CA ASN A 2 7.05 0.95 -18.98
C ASN A 2 6.34 -0.02 -18.05
N ASP A 3 7.11 -0.54 -17.09
CA ASP A 3 6.59 -1.18 -15.88
C ASP A 3 5.86 -0.09 -15.08
N ASP A 4 4.65 0.26 -15.52
CA ASP A 4 3.73 1.12 -14.77
C ASP A 4 3.35 0.35 -13.51
N GLY A 5 4.21 0.45 -12.49
CA GLY A 5 4.19 -0.37 -11.28
C GLY A 5 2.79 -0.53 -10.71
N GLU A 6 2.20 -1.69 -11.00
CA GLU A 6 0.81 -1.98 -10.69
C GLU A 6 0.57 -1.86 -9.18
N ALA A 7 -0.50 -1.17 -8.80
CA ALA A 7 -0.88 -1.06 -7.41
C ALA A 7 -1.67 -2.30 -6.99
N ASN A 8 -1.03 -3.18 -6.20
CA ASN A 8 -1.68 -4.37 -5.66
C ASN A 8 -2.51 -4.02 -4.43
N PHE A 9 -3.77 -4.46 -4.37
CA PHE A 9 -4.63 -4.22 -3.21
C PHE A 9 -5.09 -5.49 -2.55
N ILE A 10 -5.13 -5.45 -1.22
CA ILE A 10 -5.56 -6.54 -0.39
C ILE A 10 -6.72 -6.10 0.50
N PRO A 11 -7.87 -6.78 0.48
CA PRO A 11 -8.97 -6.52 1.40
C PRO A 11 -8.61 -6.99 2.81
N THR A 12 -8.99 -6.19 3.80
CA THR A 12 -8.89 -6.55 5.22
C THR A 12 -10.25 -6.98 5.75
N ARG A 13 -10.26 -7.73 6.85
CA ARG A 13 -11.49 -8.20 7.52
C ARG A 13 -12.45 -7.07 7.95
N LYS A 14 -11.93 -5.84 8.09
CA LYS A 14 -12.71 -4.65 8.46
C LYS A 14 -13.28 -3.90 7.24
N GLY A 15 -13.21 -4.47 6.04
CA GLY A 15 -13.68 -3.85 4.78
C GLY A 15 -12.75 -2.76 4.24
N SER A 16 -11.62 -2.48 4.89
CA SER A 16 -10.62 -1.54 4.40
C SER A 16 -9.65 -2.21 3.43
N MET A 17 -9.08 -1.46 2.50
CA MET A 17 -8.07 -1.96 1.55
C MET A 17 -6.67 -1.54 1.98
N LEU A 18 -5.71 -2.45 1.81
CA LEU A 18 -4.29 -2.19 1.94
C LEU A 18 -3.67 -2.16 0.54
N LEU A 19 -2.78 -1.21 0.31
CA LEU A 19 -1.89 -1.23 -0.84
C LEU A 19 -0.66 -2.07 -0.49
N VAL A 20 -0.26 -2.97 -1.36
CA VAL A 20 0.99 -3.72 -1.27
C VAL A 20 1.91 -3.29 -2.40
N HIS A 21 3.12 -2.88 -2.04
CA HIS A 21 4.14 -2.46 -2.99
C HIS A 21 5.51 -2.85 -2.46
N ASN A 22 6.31 -3.56 -3.26
CA ASN A 22 7.66 -4.04 -2.91
C ASN A 22 7.75 -4.78 -1.56
N GLY A 23 6.77 -5.61 -1.23
CA GLY A 23 6.76 -6.34 0.04
C GLY A 23 6.43 -5.46 1.27
N TYR A 24 5.96 -4.24 1.07
CA TYR A 24 5.46 -3.39 2.16
C TYR A 24 3.97 -3.15 2.00
N ALA A 25 3.27 -3.02 3.13
CA ALA A 25 1.87 -2.68 3.15
C ALA A 25 1.65 -1.25 3.60
N PHE A 26 0.65 -0.64 2.98
CA PHE A 26 0.29 0.75 3.18
C PHE A 26 -1.21 0.85 3.43
N ARG A 27 -1.58 1.69 4.39
CA ARG A 27 -2.98 2.06 4.69
C ARG A 27 -3.33 3.33 3.94
N LEU A 28 -4.59 3.42 3.52
CA LEU A 28 -5.11 4.65 2.93
C LEU A 28 -4.99 5.78 3.96
N LYS A 29 -4.29 6.85 3.57
CA LYS A 29 -4.18 8.09 4.33
C LYS A 29 -5.33 9.01 3.94
N ASN A 30 -5.28 9.51 2.71
CA ASN A 30 -6.20 10.50 2.17
C ASN A 30 -6.59 10.14 0.73
N LYS A 31 -7.83 10.46 0.35
CA LYS A 31 -8.25 10.55 -1.05
C LYS A 31 -7.96 11.98 -1.51
N LEU A 32 -7.16 12.14 -2.54
CA LEU A 32 -6.74 13.42 -3.09
C LEU A 32 -7.55 13.74 -4.36
N ALA A 33 -7.40 14.96 -4.88
CA ALA A 33 -8.04 15.38 -6.12
C ALA A 33 -7.62 14.50 -7.32
N TYR A 34 -8.46 14.47 -8.36
CA TYR A 34 -8.21 13.75 -9.62
C TYR A 34 -7.97 12.23 -9.44
N GLY A 35 -8.69 11.61 -8.50
CA GLY A 35 -8.61 10.16 -8.28
C GLY A 35 -7.29 9.67 -7.69
N LYS A 36 -6.42 10.59 -7.25
CA LYS A 36 -5.16 10.23 -6.57
C LYS A 36 -5.46 9.76 -5.14
N LYS A 37 -4.71 8.80 -4.63
CA LYS A 37 -4.83 8.32 -3.24
C LYS A 37 -3.46 8.32 -2.60
N GLN A 38 -3.36 8.86 -1.39
CA GLN A 38 -2.15 8.79 -0.59
C GLN A 38 -2.26 7.65 0.43
N TRP A 39 -1.18 6.91 0.57
CA TRP A 39 -1.04 5.74 1.43
C TRP A 39 0.17 5.91 2.33
N TYR A 40 0.12 5.40 3.56
CA TYR A 40 1.24 5.44 4.50
C TYR A 40 1.59 4.04 4.98
N CYS A 41 2.87 3.79 5.27
CA CYS A 41 3.32 2.48 5.71
C CYS A 41 2.59 2.02 6.98
N THR A 42 2.11 0.77 7.00
CA THR A 42 1.42 0.19 8.17
C THR A 42 2.30 0.15 9.42
N SER A 43 3.62 0.05 9.24
CA SER A 43 4.60 0.01 10.33
C SER A 43 4.91 1.40 10.91
N ARG A 44 4.32 2.48 10.39
CA ARG A 44 4.57 3.86 10.86
C ARG A 44 4.49 4.01 12.39
N MET A 45 3.48 3.41 13.01
CA MET A 45 3.30 3.49 14.47
C MET A 45 4.24 2.57 15.25
N LYS A 46 4.65 1.43 14.66
CA LYS A 46 5.49 0.42 15.32
C LYS A 46 6.99 0.73 15.21
N THR A 47 7.42 1.27 14.08
CA THR A 47 8.85 1.46 13.74
C THR A 47 9.20 2.91 13.41
N GLY A 48 8.26 3.85 13.51
CA GLY A 48 8.46 5.22 13.05
C GLY A 48 8.68 5.33 11.54
N CYS A 49 8.17 4.38 10.74
CA CYS A 49 8.36 4.41 9.29
C CYS A 49 7.54 5.54 8.63
N HIS A 50 8.22 6.46 7.93
CA HIS A 50 7.59 7.63 7.32
C HIS A 50 7.32 7.50 5.81
N VAL A 51 7.44 6.31 5.23
CA VAL A 51 7.17 6.09 3.80
C VAL A 51 5.73 6.39 3.44
N ASP A 52 5.54 7.21 2.40
CA ASP A 52 4.25 7.46 1.77
C ASP A 52 4.27 7.10 0.29
N VAL A 53 3.15 6.55 -0.17
CA VAL A 53 2.94 6.15 -1.56
C VAL A 53 1.72 6.90 -2.08
N THR A 54 1.78 7.38 -3.31
CA THR A 54 0.64 7.94 -4.03
C THR A 54 0.30 7.05 -5.20
N THR A 55 -0.96 6.63 -5.29
CA THR A 55 -1.49 5.93 -6.46
C THR A 55 -2.39 6.85 -7.26
N VAL A 56 -2.48 6.61 -8.56
CA VAL A 56 -3.40 7.31 -9.47
C VAL A 56 -4.16 6.31 -10.33
N ILE A 57 -5.28 6.74 -10.90
CA ILE A 57 -6.00 5.93 -11.88
C ILE A 57 -5.48 6.28 -13.27
N HIS A 58 -4.91 5.30 -13.97
CA HIS A 58 -4.49 5.41 -15.35
C HIS A 58 -5.18 4.32 -16.17
N ARG A 59 -5.91 4.69 -17.23
CA ARG A 59 -6.65 3.74 -18.10
C ARG A 59 -7.50 2.72 -17.32
N HIS A 60 -8.23 3.22 -16.30
CA HIS A 60 -9.07 2.43 -15.37
C HIS A 60 -8.33 1.49 -14.41
N GLN A 61 -6.99 1.53 -14.37
CA GLN A 61 -6.17 0.76 -13.43
C GLN A 61 -5.55 1.69 -12.39
N ASN A 62 -5.34 1.17 -11.17
CA ASN A 62 -4.62 1.92 -10.16
C ASN A 62 -3.13 1.58 -10.29
N ILE A 63 -2.30 2.61 -10.45
CA ILE A 63 -0.85 2.48 -10.58
C ILE A 63 -0.15 3.27 -9.48
N VAL A 64 1.05 2.83 -9.09
CA VAL A 64 1.91 3.59 -8.19
C VAL A 64 2.53 4.76 -8.95
N ASN A 65 2.18 5.98 -8.55
CA ASN A 65 2.68 7.20 -9.19
C ASN A 65 3.90 7.78 -8.49
N ARG A 66 3.97 7.64 -7.16
CA ARG A 66 5.11 8.17 -6.39
C ARG A 66 5.30 7.41 -5.09
N VAL A 67 6.55 7.14 -4.74
CA VAL A 67 6.99 6.71 -3.41
C VAL A 67 7.85 7.84 -2.81
N ARG A 68 7.66 8.13 -1.52
CA ARG A 68 8.43 9.10 -0.76
C ARG A 68 9.02 8.46 0.49
N ASN A 69 10.21 8.92 0.87
CA ASN A 69 11.01 8.40 1.98
C ASN A 69 11.45 6.94 1.77
N THR A 70 12.28 6.45 2.69
CA THR A 70 12.83 5.09 2.68
C THR A 70 12.36 4.31 3.89
N HIS A 71 12.13 3.01 3.73
CA HIS A 71 11.78 2.13 4.85
C HIS A 71 12.95 2.02 5.82
N ASN A 72 12.66 2.15 7.11
CA ASN A 72 13.62 1.96 8.20
C ASN A 72 13.44 0.61 8.91
N HIS A 73 12.75 -0.32 8.25
CA HIS A 73 12.41 -1.62 8.81
C HIS A 73 12.31 -2.67 7.68
N PRO A 74 12.51 -3.95 7.99
CA PRO A 74 12.30 -5.02 7.02
C PRO A 74 10.82 -5.10 6.60
N PRO A 75 10.54 -5.66 5.41
CA PRO A 75 9.20 -6.01 4.97
C PRO A 75 8.44 -6.75 6.07
N PRO A 76 7.23 -6.30 6.46
CA PRO A 76 6.44 -7.08 7.38
C PRO A 76 6.01 -8.39 6.70
N GLY A 77 5.98 -9.49 7.45
CA GLY A 77 5.55 -10.76 6.90
C GLY A 77 4.09 -10.69 6.47
N PHE A 78 3.78 -11.15 5.27
CA PHE A 78 2.40 -11.38 4.83
C PHE A 78 2.12 -12.87 4.86
N TYR A 79 1.07 -13.27 5.57
CA TYR A 79 0.50 -14.59 5.36
C TYR A 79 -0.98 -14.50 5.05
N ARG A 80 -1.36 -15.23 3.99
CA ARG A 80 -2.76 -15.45 3.63
C ARG A 80 -3.34 -16.42 4.65
N ARG A 81 -4.37 -16.00 5.37
CA ARG A 81 -5.12 -16.89 6.25
C ARG A 81 -5.97 -17.83 5.39
N THR A 82 -6.34 -18.97 5.95
CA THR A 82 -7.20 -19.98 5.30
C THR A 82 -8.57 -19.43 4.87
N ASP A 83 -9.05 -18.41 5.58
CA ASP A 83 -10.28 -17.65 5.31
C ASP A 83 -10.15 -16.64 4.14
N GLY A 84 -9.02 -16.63 3.42
CA GLY A 84 -8.75 -15.67 2.34
C GLY A 84 -8.37 -14.26 2.81
N SER A 85 -8.51 -13.97 4.12
CA SER A 85 -8.05 -12.73 4.73
C SER A 85 -6.52 -12.68 4.89
N PHE A 86 -5.90 -11.52 4.70
CA PHE A 86 -4.46 -11.36 4.89
C PHE A 86 -4.15 -10.72 6.24
N LYS A 87 -3.15 -11.25 6.94
CA LYS A 87 -2.62 -10.66 8.18
C LYS A 87 -1.16 -10.25 7.97
N ILE A 88 -0.87 -9.03 8.41
CA ILE A 88 0.47 -8.46 8.49
C ILE A 88 1.00 -8.78 9.89
N VAL A 89 2.22 -9.32 9.99
CA VAL A 89 2.93 -9.61 11.25
C VAL A 89 4.14 -8.70 11.46
#